data_AF-A0A944D820-F1
#
_entry.id   AF-A0A944D820-F1
#
_cell.length_a   1.000
_cell.length_b   1.000
_cell.length_c   1.000
_cell.angle_alpha   90.00
_cell.angle_beta   90.00
_cell.angle_gamma   90.00
#
_symmetry.space_group_name_H-M   'P 1'
#
loop_
_entity.id
_entity.type
_entity.pdbx_description
1 polymer ?
#
loop_
_entity_poly.entity_id
_entity_poly.type
_entity_poly.pdbx_seq_one_letter_code
_entity_poly.pdbx_strand_id
1 'polypeptide(L)'
;MTYLLDTNIVSFAIKNNLIIKERLEELRSQEELISISCITYFEVKRGLFAVKASKQLERFDDFCRDLLRVEGLSLENWLQE
;
A
#
# COMPACT_ATOMS: atom_id res chain seq x y z
N MET A 1 1.04 16.19 3.72
CA MET A 1 2.09 15.60 2.84
C MET A 1 1.54 14.37 2.13
N THR A 2 2.32 13.73 1.26
CA THR A 2 1.90 12.49 0.58
C THR A 2 2.95 11.42 0.84
N TYR A 3 2.50 10.28 1.33
CA TYR A 3 3.33 9.11 1.59
C TYR A 3 3.11 8.08 0.50
N LEU A 4 4.20 7.64 -0.11
CA LEU A 4 4.22 6.52 -1.05
C LEU A 4 4.79 5.30 -0.32
N LEU A 5 3.96 4.29 -0.08
CA LEU A 5 4.39 3.10 0.64
C LEU A 5 5.16 2.15 -0.28
N ASP A 6 6.27 1.64 0.25
CA ASP A 6 7.05 0.57 -0.38
C ASP A 6 6.46 -0.82 -0.10
N THR A 7 6.88 -1.80 -0.91
CA THR A 7 6.43 -3.19 -0.88
C THR A 7 6.58 -3.84 0.49
N ASN A 8 7.61 -3.48 1.26
CA ASN A 8 7.83 -3.99 2.62
C ASN A 8 6.74 -3.50 3.62
N ILE A 9 6.40 -2.21 3.61
CA ILE A 9 5.40 -1.62 4.51
C ILE A 9 4.02 -2.19 4.20
N VAL A 10 3.68 -2.28 2.92
CA VAL A 10 2.43 -2.91 2.47
C VAL A 10 2.37 -4.37 2.92
N SER A 11 3.46 -5.12 2.75
CA SER A 11 3.55 -6.50 3.20
C SER A 11 3.35 -6.65 4.72
N PHE A 12 3.89 -5.72 5.52
CA PHE A 12 3.70 -5.72 6.98
C PHE A 12 2.27 -5.34 7.37
N ALA A 13 1.64 -4.39 6.68
CA ALA A 13 0.26 -4.01 6.91
C ALA A 13 -0.70 -5.20 6.71
N ILE A 14 -0.54 -5.95 5.61
CA ILE A 14 -1.34 -7.16 5.29
C ILE A 14 -1.14 -8.26 6.35
N LYS A 15 0.07 -8.35 6.91
CA LYS A 15 0.42 -9.29 7.99
C LYS A 15 -0.09 -8.86 9.37
N ASN A 16 -0.90 -7.81 9.47
CA ASN A 16 -1.42 -7.25 10.73
C ASN A 16 -0.30 -6.83 11.70
N ASN A 17 0.80 -6.28 11.21
CA ASN A 17 1.78 -5.66 12.09
C ASN A 17 1.14 -4.45 12.80
N LEU A 18 1.05 -4.51 14.13
CA LEU A 18 0.35 -3.50 14.94
C LEU A 18 1.01 -2.12 14.81
N ILE A 19 2.34 -2.05 14.85
CA ILE A 19 3.10 -0.79 14.76
C ILE A 19 2.81 -0.10 13.44
N ILE A 20 2.82 -0.85 12.33
CA ILE A 20 2.52 -0.29 11.00
C ILE A 20 1.07 0.16 10.93
N LYS A 21 0.12 -0.60 11.48
CA LYS A 21 -1.29 -0.23 11.48
C LYS A 21 -1.54 1.04 12.27
N GLU A 22 -1.06 1.12 13.51
CA GLU A 22 -1.16 2.32 14.34
C GLU A 22 -0.59 3.53 13.62
N ARG A 23 0.57 3.38 12.99
CA ARG A 23 1.19 4.47 12.23
C ARG A 23 0.35 4.92 11.02
N LEU A 24 -0.23 3.98 10.28
CA LEU A 24 -1.10 4.30 9.14
C LEU A 24 -2.39 4.97 9.58
N GLU A 25 -2.97 4.54 10.71
CA GLU A 25 -4.14 5.16 11.33
C GLU A 25 -3.85 6.58 11.82
N GLU A 26 -2.70 6.80 12.44
CA GLU A 26 -2.22 8.14 12.83
C GLU A 26 -2.13 9.07 11.61
N LEU A 27 -1.44 8.62 10.55
CA LEU A 27 -1.30 9.41 9.32
C LEU A 27 -2.67 9.71 8.71
N ARG A 28 -3.57 8.74 8.67
CA ARG A 28 -4.94 8.94 8.19
C ARG A 28 -5.70 9.96 9.05
N SER A 29 -5.54 9.93 10.37
CA SER A 29 -6.17 10.91 11.27
C SER A 29 -5.65 12.34 11.09
N GLN A 30 -4.44 12.48 10.53
CA GLN A 30 -3.82 13.74 10.17
C GLN A 30 -4.20 14.20 8.75
N GLU A 31 -5.15 13.51 8.10
CA GLU A 31 -5.57 13.75 6.71
C GLU A 31 -4.41 13.65 5.69
N GLU A 32 -3.35 12.91 6.06
CA GLU A 32 -2.22 12.66 5.18
C GLU A 32 -2.61 11.70 4.05
N LEU A 33 -2.16 11.99 2.83
CA LEU A 33 -2.45 11.14 1.68
C LEU A 33 -1.50 9.95 1.68
N ILE A 34 -2.05 8.75 1.75
CA ILE A 34 -1.28 7.50 1.69
C ILE A 34 -1.59 6.80 0.37
N SER A 35 -0.52 6.46 -0.36
CA SER A 35 -0.60 5.86 -1.69
C SER A 35 0.37 4.70 -1.82
N ILE A 36 0.14 3.84 -2.81
CA ILE A 36 1.11 2.85 -3.28
C ILE A 36 1.32 3.05 -4.77
N SER A 37 2.54 2.77 -5.22
CA SER A 37 2.81 2.75 -6.66
C SER A 37 2.10 1.56 -7.32
N CYS A 38 1.77 1.68 -8.59
CA CYS A 38 1.27 0.54 -9.36
C CYS A 38 2.27 -0.64 -9.39
N ILE A 39 3.58 -0.37 -9.34
CA ILE A 39 4.61 -1.42 -9.24
C ILE A 39 4.46 -2.19 -7.93
N THR A 40 4.44 -1.48 -6.79
CA THR A 40 4.24 -2.07 -5.46
C THR A 40 2.95 -2.89 -5.40
N TYR A 41 1.87 -2.36 -5.99
CA TYR A 41 0.60 -3.10 -6.11
C TYR A 41 0.78 -4.44 -6.85
N PHE A 42 1.44 -4.43 -8.01
CA PHE A 42 1.68 -5.63 -8.80
C PHE A 42 2.63 -6.61 -8.12
N GLU A 43 3.68 -6.13 -7.45
CA GLU A 43 4.64 -6.96 -6.71
C GLU A 43 4.00 -7.72 -5.55
N VAL A 44 3.18 -7.02 -4.76
CA VAL A 44 2.46 -7.65 -3.64
C VAL A 44 1.43 -8.63 -4.18
N LYS A 45 0.60 -8.22 -5.15
CA LYS A 45 -0.46 -9.07 -5.72
C LYS A 45 0.09 -10.35 -6.35
N ARG A 46 1.15 -10.24 -7.17
CA ARG A 46 1.80 -11.40 -7.80
C ARG A 46 2.44 -12.31 -6.76
N GLY A 47 3.06 -11.75 -5.72
CA GLY A 47 3.69 -12.52 -4.66
C GLY A 47 2.68 -13.36 -3.89
N LEU A 48 1.56 -12.75 -3.50
CA LEU A 48 0.47 -13.44 -2.80
C LEU A 48 -0.20 -14.51 -3.68
N PHE A 49 -0.38 -14.23 -4.96
CA PHE A 49 -0.95 -15.20 -5.91
C PHE A 49 -0.03 -16.42 -6.10
N ALA A 50 1.28 -16.20 -6.25
CA ALA A 50 2.26 -17.27 -6.46
C ALA A 50 2.29 -18.29 -5.31
N VAL A 51 2.11 -17.82 -4.07
CA VAL A 51 2.08 -18.68 -2.88
C VAL A 51 0.66 -19.14 -2.48
N LYS A 52 -0.35 -18.87 -3.31
CA LYS A 52 -1.78 -19.22 -3.06
C LYS A 52 -2.31 -18.71 -1.72
N ALA A 53 -1.85 -17.53 -1.30
CA ALA A 53 -2.22 -16.90 -0.03
C ALA A 53 -3.57 -16.16 -0.14
N SER A 54 -4.66 -16.90 -0.33
CA SER A 54 -6.01 -16.35 -0.60
C SER A 54 -6.51 -15.37 0.47
N LYS A 55 -6.29 -15.66 1.76
CA LYS A 55 -6.69 -14.77 2.86
C LYS A 55 -5.90 -13.46 2.87
N GLN A 56 -4.62 -13.51 2.55
CA GLN A 56 -3.78 -12.31 2.49
C GLN A 56 -4.09 -11.49 1.23
N LEU A 57 -4.46 -12.16 0.13
CA LEU A 57 -4.92 -11.51 -1.10
C LEU A 57 -6.21 -10.72 -0.85
N GLU A 58 -7.20 -11.33 -0.18
CA GLU A 58 -8.43 -10.65 0.22
C GLU A 58 -8.15 -9.42 1.11
N ARG A 59 -7.31 -9.60 2.14
CA ARG A 59 -6.86 -8.49 2.99
C ARG A 59 -6.13 -7.40 2.23
N PHE A 60 -5.37 -7.76 1.20
CA PHE A 60 -4.67 -6.79 0.37
C PHE A 60 -5.62 -6.00 -0.51
N ASP A 61 -6.62 -6.66 -1.09
CA ASP A 61 -7.66 -6.01 -1.88
C ASP A 61 -8.52 -5.06 -0.99
N ASP A 62 -8.85 -5.47 0.25
CA ASP A 62 -9.50 -4.61 1.24
C ASP A 62 -8.63 -3.40 1.61
N PHE A 63 -7.35 -3.64 1.91
CA PHE A 63 -6.39 -2.59 2.24
C PHE A 63 -6.25 -1.54 1.12
N CYS A 64 -6.27 -1.96 -0.15
CA CYS A 64 -6.23 -1.05 -1.30
C CYS A 64 -7.55 -0.29 -1.50
N ARG A 65 -8.70 -0.84 -1.08
CA ARG A 65 -10.01 -0.16 -1.18
C ARG A 65 -10.22 0.88 -0.09
N ASP A 66 -9.86 0.52 1.14
CA ASP A 66 -10.23 1.30 2.31
C ASP A 66 -9.23 2.42 2.62
N LEU A 67 -7.96 2.23 2.28
CA LEU A 67 -6.88 3.04 2.84
C LEU A 67 -6.00 3.75 1.80
N LEU A 68 -5.95 3.27 0.55
CA LEU A 68 -4.91 3.69 -0.38
C LEU A 68 -5.45 4.14 -1.74
N ARG A 69 -4.77 5.15 -2.29
CA ARG A 69 -4.79 5.39 -3.73
C ARG A 69 -3.68 4.60 -4.40
N VAL A 70 -4.01 3.89 -5.48
CA VAL A 70 -3.01 3.29 -6.37
C VAL A 70 -2.64 4.34 -7.40
N GLU A 71 -1.43 4.90 -7.26
CA GLU A 71 -0.95 5.94 -8.17
C GLU A 71 -0.31 5.30 -9.41
N GLY A 72 -0.72 5.80 -10.57
CA GLY A 72 -0.10 5.44 -11.85
C GLY A 72 1.30 6.04 -11.95
N LEU A 73 2.19 5.33 -12.65
CA LEU A 73 3.50 5.88 -12.96
C LEU A 73 3.42 6.67 -14.27
N SER A 74 3.48 7.98 -14.19
CA SER A 74 3.81 8.85 -15.33
C SER A 74 5.24 9.36 -15.16
N LEU A 75 5.96 9.58 -16.28
CA LEU A 75 7.26 10.25 -16.28
C LEU A 75 7.15 11.69 -15.72
N GLU A 76 5.95 12.27 -15.79
CA GLU A 76 5.62 13.62 -15.34
C GLU A 76 5.63 13.75 -13.81
N ASN A 77 5.33 12.67 -13.07
CA ASN A 77 5.34 12.66 -11.60
C ASN A 77 6.76 12.68 -10.99
N TRP A 78 7.81 12.47 -11.81
CA TRP A 78 9.22 12.54 -11.38
C TRP A 78 9.84 13.92 -11.53
N LEU A 79 9.14 14.87 -12.17
CA LEU A 79 9.66 16.20 -12.54
C LEU A 79 9.00 17.35 -11.77
N GLN A 80 8.24 17.07 -10.71
CA GLN A 80 7.79 18.12 -9.81
C GLN A 80 8.83 18.29 -8.68
N GLU A 81 9.72 19.27 -8.89
CA GLU A 81 10.61 19.87 -7.87
C GLU A 81 9.83 20.57 -6.75
#